data_AF-A0A7X8LQ30-F1
#
_entry.id   AF-A0A7X8LQ30-F1
#
_cell.length_a   1.000
_cell.length_b   1.000
_cell.length_c   1.000
_cell.angle_alpha   90.00
_cell.angle_beta   90.00
_cell.angle_gamma   90.00
#
_symmetry.space_group_name_H-M   'P 1'
#
loop_
_entity.id
_entity.type
_entity.pdbx_description
1 polymer ?
#
loop_
_entity_poly.entity_id
_entity_poly.type
_entity_poly.pdbx_seq_one_letter_code
_entity_poly.pdbx_strand_id
1 'polypeptide(L)'
;MKKLLSLTLFIILLLTAPAQAVILPNTNAHCLTGVYTAGINNDAYEQAEMLKHLGLFRGTDKGFELERNMTRAEAAVMLVRFLGAEERVLAGNWTHPFHDVPAWADKYVGWLYQSGLTKGISSSQYGA
;
A
#
# COMPACT_ATOMS: atom_id res chain seq x y z
N MET A 1 -21.13 -20.28 42.66
CA MET A 1 -21.08 -20.76 41.26
C MET A 1 -20.63 -19.67 40.27
N LYS A 2 -21.19 -18.45 40.29
CA LYS A 2 -20.79 -17.36 39.36
C LYS A 2 -19.31 -16.91 39.48
N LYS A 3 -18.75 -16.89 40.69
CA LYS A 3 -17.33 -16.53 40.91
C LYS A 3 -16.33 -17.63 40.48
N LEU A 4 -16.74 -18.91 40.53
CA LEU A 4 -15.93 -20.01 40.00
C LEU A 4 -15.94 -20.04 38.46
N LEU A 5 -17.09 -19.75 37.84
CA LEU A 5 -17.23 -19.67 36.38
C LEU A 5 -16.48 -18.47 35.78
N SER A 6 -16.40 -17.36 36.52
CA SER A 6 -15.64 -16.17 36.10
C SER A 6 -14.12 -16.37 36.19
N LEU A 7 -13.66 -17.17 37.15
CA LEU A 7 -12.23 -17.43 37.33
C LEU A 7 -11.70 -18.39 36.27
N THR A 8 -12.50 -19.39 35.86
CA THR A 8 -12.14 -20.29 34.76
C THR A 8 -12.13 -19.58 33.40
N LEU A 9 -13.07 -18.65 33.15
CA LEU A 9 -13.09 -17.89 31.88
C LEU A 9 -11.88 -16.95 31.75
N PHE A 10 -11.40 -16.39 32.86
CA PHE A 10 -10.23 -15.48 32.87
C PHE A 10 -8.90 -16.23 32.65
N ILE A 11 -8.78 -17.45 33.17
CA ILE A 11 -7.59 -18.30 32.98
C ILE A 11 -7.49 -18.82 31.54
N ILE A 12 -8.62 -19.10 30.89
CA ILE A 12 -8.66 -19.54 29.47
C ILE A 12 -8.20 -18.41 28.53
N LEU A 13 -8.46 -17.14 28.87
CA LEU A 13 -8.04 -15.99 28.08
C LEU A 13 -6.53 -15.69 28.19
N LEU A 14 -5.88 -16.13 29.27
CA LEU A 14 -4.43 -15.94 29.51
C LEU A 14 -3.55 -17.05 28.92
N LEU A 15 -4.14 -18.17 28.48
CA LEU A 15 -3.44 -19.31 27.88
C LEU A 15 -3.43 -19.28 26.34
N THR A 16 -4.07 -18.29 25.70
CA THR A 16 -3.93 -18.11 24.26
C THR A 16 -2.56 -17.52 23.99
N ALA A 17 -1.65 -18.33 23.46
CA ALA A 17 -0.39 -17.83 22.94
C ALA A 17 -0.68 -16.62 22.03
N PRO A 18 0.05 -15.49 22.15
CA PRO A 18 -0.10 -14.42 21.18
C PRO A 18 0.11 -15.03 19.81
N ALA A 19 -0.82 -14.85 18.89
CA ALA A 19 -0.64 -15.31 17.52
C ALA A 19 0.55 -14.54 16.94
N GLN A 20 1.77 -15.10 17.05
CA GLN A 20 2.88 -14.61 16.27
C GLN A 20 2.54 -14.86 14.81
N ALA A 21 2.54 -13.81 14.01
CA ALA A 21 2.52 -13.94 12.57
C ALA A 21 3.77 -14.74 12.17
N VAL A 22 3.57 -15.90 11.57
CA VAL A 22 4.66 -16.68 10.97
C VAL A 22 5.22 -15.85 9.82
N ILE A 23 6.48 -15.40 9.93
CA ILE A 23 7.21 -14.83 8.80
C ILE A 23 7.72 -16.00 7.97
N LEU A 24 7.11 -16.21 6.81
CA LEU A 24 7.57 -17.21 5.85
C LEU A 24 8.76 -16.65 5.08
N PRO A 25 9.91 -17.35 5.04
CA PRO A 25 10.94 -16.99 4.08
C PRO A 25 10.35 -17.06 2.67
N ASN A 26 10.66 -16.05 1.85
CA ASN A 26 10.25 -15.90 0.45
C ASN A 26 10.86 -16.97 -0.48
N THR A 27 10.96 -18.21 -0.03
CA THR A 27 11.31 -19.28 -0.92
C THR A 27 10.08 -19.66 -1.72
N ASN A 28 10.22 -19.64 -3.04
CA ASN A 28 9.38 -20.39 -3.99
C ASN A 28 9.38 -21.91 -3.72
N ALA A 29 9.77 -22.34 -2.52
CA ALA A 29 9.79 -23.71 -2.03
C ALA A 29 8.38 -24.08 -1.57
N HIS A 30 7.73 -24.83 -2.45
CA HIS A 30 6.43 -25.49 -2.25
C HIS A 30 6.33 -26.44 -1.05
N CYS A 31 7.40 -26.64 -0.27
CA CYS A 31 7.43 -27.61 0.81
C CYS A 31 7.83 -26.91 2.10
N LEU A 32 6.94 -26.98 3.10
CA LEU A 32 7.13 -26.88 4.56
C LEU A 32 6.02 -26.09 5.28
N THR A 33 5.14 -25.37 4.57
CA THR A 33 4.17 -24.45 5.22
C THR A 33 2.70 -24.79 4.95
N GLY A 34 2.41 -25.67 3.99
CA GLY A 34 1.03 -26.00 3.60
C GLY A 34 0.25 -24.84 2.95
N VAL A 35 0.92 -23.71 2.67
CA VAL A 35 0.33 -22.58 1.96
C VAL A 35 0.48 -22.82 0.46
N TYR A 36 -0.62 -23.18 -0.20
CA TYR A 36 -0.67 -23.33 -1.66
C TYR A 36 -0.74 -21.95 -2.31
N THR A 37 0.38 -21.47 -2.83
CA THR A 37 0.44 -20.15 -3.52
C THR A 37 -0.01 -20.23 -4.97
N ALA A 38 -0.44 -21.40 -5.46
CA ALA A 38 -0.80 -21.66 -6.86
C ALA A 38 0.26 -21.19 -7.88
N GLY A 39 1.55 -21.21 -7.51
CA GLY A 39 2.63 -20.72 -8.36
C GLY A 39 2.76 -19.19 -8.41
N ILE A 40 2.02 -18.46 -7.56
CA ILE A 40 2.18 -17.02 -7.39
C ILE A 40 3.45 -16.77 -6.59
N ASN A 41 4.32 -15.95 -7.18
CA ASN A 41 5.51 -15.41 -6.55
C ASN A 41 5.08 -14.47 -5.40
N ASN A 42 5.52 -14.78 -4.18
CA ASN A 42 5.26 -14.00 -2.97
C ASN A 42 6.45 -13.14 -2.53
N ASP A 43 7.50 -13.07 -3.35
CA ASP A 43 8.61 -12.16 -3.16
C ASP A 43 8.19 -10.75 -3.60
N ALA A 44 8.03 -9.86 -2.61
CA ALA A 44 7.64 -8.48 -2.85
C ALA A 44 8.65 -7.71 -3.70
N TYR A 45 9.93 -8.06 -3.66
CA TYR A 45 10.96 -7.45 -4.51
C TYR A 45 10.77 -7.86 -5.97
N GLU A 46 10.57 -9.15 -6.25
CA GLU A 46 10.30 -9.62 -7.61
C GLU A 46 8.98 -9.04 -8.17
N GLN A 47 7.95 -8.90 -7.34
CA GLN A 47 6.70 -8.22 -7.71
C GLN A 47 6.94 -6.73 -8.02
N ALA A 48 7.78 -6.05 -7.24
CA ALA A 48 8.13 -4.65 -7.47
C ALA A 48 8.92 -4.47 -8.78
N GLU A 49 9.86 -5.38 -9.10
CA GLU A 49 10.57 -5.40 -10.39
C GLU A 49 9.60 -5.62 -11.55
N MET A 50 8.63 -6.53 -11.42
CA MET A 50 7.58 -6.71 -12.44
C MET A 50 6.79 -5.42 -12.66
N LEU A 51 6.31 -4.77 -11.59
CA LEU A 51 5.56 -3.51 -11.70
C LEU A 51 6.41 -2.36 -12.25
N LYS A 52 7.71 -2.36 -11.97
CA LYS A 52 8.67 -1.42 -12.55
C LYS A 52 8.83 -1.62 -14.05
N HIS A 53 8.94 -2.86 -14.52
CA HIS A 53 8.98 -3.17 -15.95
C HIS A 53 7.71 -2.73 -16.67
N LEU A 54 6.55 -2.80 -16.01
CA LEU A 54 5.28 -2.27 -16.52
C LEU A 54 5.18 -0.73 -16.41
N GLY A 55 6.18 -0.07 -15.81
CA GLY A 55 6.20 1.38 -15.62
C GLY A 55 5.26 1.88 -14.52
N LEU A 56 4.66 0.98 -13.73
CA LEU A 56 3.64 1.30 -12.72
C LEU A 56 4.25 1.71 -11.37
N PHE A 57 5.33 1.04 -10.96
CA PHE A 57 6.01 1.26 -9.69
C PHE A 57 7.50 1.44 -9.89
N ARG A 58 7.99 2.69 -9.81
CA ARG A 58 9.40 3.02 -10.16
C ARG A 58 10.35 3.02 -8.97
N GLY A 59 9.83 2.96 -7.74
CA GLY A 59 10.60 3.21 -6.53
C GLY A 59 11.00 4.68 -6.37
N THR A 60 11.91 4.93 -5.45
CA THR A 60 12.53 6.22 -5.14
C THR A 60 14.02 6.20 -5.47
N ASP A 61 14.76 7.21 -5.03
CA ASP A 61 16.22 7.26 -5.07
C ASP A 61 16.89 6.14 -4.24
N LYS A 62 16.16 5.49 -3.33
CA LYS A 62 16.64 4.42 -2.45
C LYS A 62 16.14 3.03 -2.83
N GLY A 63 15.61 2.87 -4.05
CA GLY A 63 15.02 1.61 -4.50
C GLY A 63 13.52 1.54 -4.21
N PHE A 64 12.98 0.36 -3.92
CA PHE A 64 11.52 0.19 -3.76
C PHE A 64 10.97 0.58 -2.39
N GLU A 65 11.83 0.59 -1.35
CA GLU A 65 11.44 0.94 0.02
C GLU A 65 10.21 0.15 0.53
N LEU A 66 10.13 -1.15 0.24
CA LEU A 66 8.95 -1.99 0.50
C LEU A 66 8.51 -2.07 1.98
N GLU A 67 9.43 -1.77 2.90
CA GLU A 67 9.19 -1.83 4.35
C GLU A 67 8.64 -0.52 4.94
N ARG A 68 8.53 0.54 4.14
CA ARG A 68 7.92 1.81 4.60
C ARG A 68 6.48 1.93 4.13
N ASN A 69 5.71 2.71 4.89
CA ASN A 69 4.38 3.09 4.45
C ASN A 69 4.45 3.96 3.19
N MET A 70 3.67 3.58 2.17
CA MET A 70 3.44 4.39 0.98
C MET A 70 2.61 5.64 1.34
N THR A 71 2.97 6.79 0.77
CA THR A 71 2.19 8.03 0.95
C THR A 71 1.02 8.10 -0.01
N ARG A 72 0.04 8.98 0.26
CA ARG A 72 -1.11 9.13 -0.65
C ARG A 72 -0.69 9.79 -1.96
N ALA A 73 0.30 10.69 -1.94
CA ALA A 73 0.89 11.24 -3.15
C ALA A 73 1.55 10.16 -4.03
N GLU A 74 2.23 9.17 -3.44
CA GLU A 74 2.81 8.06 -4.19
C GLU A 74 1.73 7.17 -4.81
N ALA A 75 0.69 6.86 -4.02
CA ALA A 75 -0.46 6.10 -4.51
C ALA A 75 -1.18 6.81 -5.67
N ALA A 76 -1.29 8.14 -5.62
CA ALA A 76 -1.86 8.96 -6.68
C ALA A 76 -1.07 8.83 -7.99
N VAL A 77 0.26 8.90 -7.92
CA VAL A 77 1.13 8.72 -9.10
C VAL A 77 0.98 7.32 -9.67
N MET A 78 0.99 6.29 -8.82
CA MET A 78 0.80 4.90 -9.26
C MET A 78 -0.56 4.69 -9.93
N LEU A 79 -1.63 5.28 -9.40
CA LEU A 79 -2.97 5.20 -9.99
C LEU A 79 -3.01 5.87 -11.37
N VAL A 80 -2.41 7.05 -11.54
CA VAL A 80 -2.35 7.71 -12.85
C VAL A 80 -1.62 6.87 -13.89
N ARG A 81 -0.51 6.23 -13.51
CA ARG A 81 0.24 5.30 -14.38
C ARG A 81 -0.60 4.08 -14.74
N PHE A 82 -1.29 3.51 -13.75
CA PHE A 82 -2.19 2.38 -13.96
C PHE A 82 -3.32 2.72 -14.96
N LEU A 83 -3.81 3.96 -14.92
CA LEU A 83 -4.82 4.47 -15.86
C LEU A 83 -4.25 4.82 -17.26
N GLY A 84 -2.95 4.63 -17.49
CA GLY A 84 -2.28 5.01 -18.75
C GLY A 84 -2.32 6.51 -19.04
N ALA A 85 -2.49 7.34 -18.01
CA ALA A 85 -2.73 8.78 -18.16
C ALA A 85 -1.49 9.65 -17.90
N GLU A 86 -0.35 9.06 -17.54
CA GLU A 86 0.84 9.81 -17.09
C GLU A 86 1.32 10.86 -18.11
N GLU A 87 1.43 10.51 -19.40
CA GLU A 87 1.84 11.47 -20.43
C GLU A 87 0.90 12.68 -20.54
N ARG A 88 -0.41 12.42 -20.56
CA ARG A 88 -1.45 13.47 -20.58
C ARG A 88 -1.37 14.34 -19.34
N VAL A 89 -1.20 13.73 -18.18
CA VAL A 89 -1.10 14.43 -16.89
C VAL A 89 0.11 15.36 -16.87
N LEU A 90 1.27 14.86 -17.31
CA LEU A 90 2.52 15.63 -17.34
C LEU A 90 2.49 16.79 -18.35
N ALA A 91 1.85 16.58 -19.51
CA ALA A 91 1.69 17.63 -20.53
C ALA A 91 0.63 18.68 -20.17
N GLY A 92 -0.33 18.32 -19.32
CA GLY A 92 -1.42 19.20 -18.90
C GLY A 92 -1.06 20.14 -17.75
N ASN A 93 -2.02 21.02 -17.45
CA ASN A 93 -2.05 21.84 -16.25
C ASN A 93 -3.36 21.53 -15.50
N TRP A 94 -3.24 21.16 -14.24
CA TRP A 94 -4.35 20.71 -13.42
C TRP A 94 -4.27 21.44 -12.09
N THR A 95 -5.40 21.88 -11.56
CA THR A 95 -5.43 22.66 -10.31
C THR A 95 -6.16 21.89 -9.22
N HIS A 96 -5.71 22.08 -7.98
CA HIS A 96 -6.36 21.59 -6.77
C HIS A 96 -6.22 22.61 -5.64
N PRO A 97 -7.08 22.57 -4.60
CA PRO A 97 -6.99 23.50 -3.48
C PRO A 97 -5.97 23.09 -2.40
N PHE A 98 -5.29 21.95 -2.57
CA PHE A 98 -4.43 21.36 -1.56
C PHE A 98 -3.06 22.04 -1.49
N HIS A 99 -2.60 22.38 -0.27
CA HIS A 99 -1.29 23.02 -0.06
C HIS A 99 -0.21 22.06 0.44
N ASP A 100 -0.61 20.86 0.88
CA ASP A 100 0.28 19.82 1.42
C ASP A 100 0.75 18.82 0.35
N VAL A 101 0.38 19.01 -0.92
CA VAL A 101 0.84 18.17 -2.03
C VAL A 101 2.25 18.58 -2.44
N PRO A 102 3.23 17.66 -2.47
CA PRO A 102 4.57 17.98 -2.91
C PRO A 102 4.62 18.25 -4.42
N ALA A 103 5.53 19.14 -4.85
CA ALA A 103 5.61 19.62 -6.23
C ALA A 103 5.73 18.50 -7.28
N TRP A 104 6.38 17.37 -6.95
CA TRP A 104 6.51 16.22 -7.86
C TRP A 104 5.18 15.47 -8.10
N ALA A 105 4.23 15.57 -7.17
CA ALA A 105 2.92 14.92 -7.24
C ALA A 105 1.81 15.86 -7.72
N ASP A 106 2.06 17.17 -7.76
CA ASP A 106 1.08 18.24 -7.99
C ASP A 106 0.18 17.98 -9.20
N LYS A 107 0.78 17.74 -10.38
CA LYS A 107 0.02 17.45 -11.62
C LYS A 107 -0.83 16.19 -11.50
N TYR A 108 -0.31 15.15 -10.85
CA TYR A 108 -1.00 13.87 -10.68
C TYR A 108 -2.22 14.01 -9.78
N VAL A 109 -2.04 14.64 -8.62
CA VAL A 109 -3.14 14.91 -7.69
C VAL A 109 -4.15 15.87 -8.33
N GLY A 110 -3.68 16.89 -9.05
CA GLY A 110 -4.54 17.87 -9.71
C GLY A 110 -5.45 17.21 -10.74
N TRP A 111 -4.90 16.33 -11.58
CA TRP A 111 -5.71 15.61 -12.57
C TRP A 111 -6.71 14.66 -11.92
N LEU A 112 -6.29 13.89 -10.91
CA LEU A 112 -7.21 13.00 -10.18
C LEU A 112 -8.33 13.79 -9.49
N TYR A 113 -8.02 14.96 -8.94
CA TYR A 113 -8.99 15.82 -8.28
C TYR A 113 -10.03 16.36 -9.27
N GLN A 114 -9.59 16.93 -10.40
CA GLN A 114 -10.49 17.44 -11.43
C GLN A 114 -11.28 16.32 -12.12
N SER A 115 -10.72 15.12 -12.20
CA SER A 115 -11.42 13.93 -12.72
C SER A 115 -12.40 13.32 -11.71
N GLY A 116 -12.46 13.82 -10.47
CA GLY A 116 -13.32 13.29 -9.40
C GLY A 116 -12.85 11.94 -8.82
N LEU A 117 -11.64 11.51 -9.16
CA LEU A 117 -11.05 10.23 -8.73
C LEU A 117 -10.37 10.32 -7.36
N THR A 118 -10.12 11.53 -6.87
CA THR A 118 -9.61 11.73 -5.50
C THR A 118 -10.26 12.94 -4.85
N LYS A 119 -10.25 12.95 -3.52
CA LYS A 119 -10.71 14.05 -2.67
C LYS A 119 -9.68 14.28 -1.57
N GLY A 120 -9.65 15.51 -1.06
CA GLY A 120 -8.87 15.85 0.12
C GLY A 120 -9.51 15.32 1.40
N ILE A 121 -8.71 15.27 2.46
CA ILE A 121 -9.17 15.05 3.83
C ILE A 121 -9.86 16.30 4.40
N SER A 122 -9.62 17.46 3.78
CA SER A 122 -10.31 18.72 4.05
C SER A 122 -10.46 19.54 2.77
N SER A 123 -11.01 20.76 2.87
CA SER A 123 -11.13 21.68 1.74
C SER A 123 -9.77 22.16 1.19
N SER A 124 -8.71 22.09 2.00
CA SER A 124 -7.38 22.59 1.64
C SER A 124 -6.25 21.60 1.88
N GLN A 125 -6.52 20.39 2.37
CA GLN A 125 -5.50 19.34 2.58
C GLN A 125 -5.85 18.06 1.82
N TYR A 126 -4.85 17.53 1.12
CA TYR A 126 -4.93 16.24 0.44
C TYR A 126 -4.69 15.07 1.40
N GLY A 127 -3.84 15.29 2.41
CA GLY A 127 -3.21 14.26 3.22
C GLY A 127 -2.14 13.54 2.42
N ALA A 128 -1.19 14.27 1.85
CA ALA A 128 -0.20 13.76 0.89
C ALA A 128 0.72 12.67 1.45
#